data_AF-A0A8S0Q4B1-F1
#
_entry.id   AF-A0A8S0Q4B1-F1
#
_cell.length_a   1.000
_cell.length_b   1.000
_cell.length_c   1.000
_cell.angle_alpha   90.00
_cell.angle_beta   90.00
_cell.angle_gamma   90.00
#
_symmetry.space_group_name_H-M   'P 1'
#
loop_
_entity.id
_entity.type
_entity.pdbx_description
1 polymer ?
#
loop_
_entity_poly.entity_id
_entity_poly.type
_entity_poly.pdbx_seq_one_letter_code
_entity_poly.pdbx_strand_id
1 'polypeptide(L)'
;MASETNGNGAQASPQRQAPRLNERILSSLSRRSVAAHPWHDLEIGPDAPEIINVVIEISKGSKVKYELDKKTGLIKVDRVLYSSVVYPHNYGFIPRTLCEDNDPMDVLVLMQEPVVPGCFLRARAIGLMPMIDQGEKDDKIIAVCADDPEVRHYTDISQLPPHRLQEIRRFFEDCILLLFWFKILLEFLSLL
;
A
#
# COMPACT_ATOMS: atom_id res chain seq x y z
N MET A 1 46.94 -32.25 -71.78
CA MET A 1 45.75 -33.14 -71.71
C MET A 1 45.07 -32.81 -70.38
N ALA A 2 44.01 -32.00 -70.39
CA ALA A 2 42.60 -32.45 -70.57
C ALA A 2 42.27 -33.53 -69.51
N SER A 3 41.25 -33.44 -68.65
CA SER A 3 39.94 -32.78 -68.75
C SER A 3 39.21 -32.86 -67.39
N GLU A 4 38.16 -32.06 -67.28
CA GLU A 4 37.27 -31.76 -66.15
C GLU A 4 36.48 -32.94 -65.55
N THR A 5 35.98 -32.77 -64.31
CA THR A 5 34.54 -32.69 -63.91
C THR A 5 34.43 -32.83 -62.37
N ASN A 6 34.10 -31.78 -61.61
CA ASN A 6 32.77 -31.20 -61.31
C ASN A 6 31.93 -32.01 -60.30
N GLY A 7 31.48 -31.38 -59.20
CA GLY A 7 30.62 -32.03 -58.19
C GLY A 7 30.37 -31.22 -56.92
N ASN A 8 29.53 -30.19 -57.03
CA ASN A 8 28.99 -29.31 -55.99
C ASN A 8 28.52 -29.99 -54.68
N GLY A 9 28.67 -29.28 -53.57
CA GLY A 9 27.97 -29.59 -52.32
C GLY A 9 28.23 -28.67 -51.13
N ALA A 10 28.49 -27.38 -51.32
CA ALA A 10 28.53 -26.44 -50.19
C ALA A 10 27.09 -26.15 -49.72
N GLN A 11 26.62 -26.88 -48.72
CA GLN A 11 25.36 -26.57 -48.04
C GLN A 11 25.53 -25.28 -47.24
N ALA A 12 24.91 -24.20 -47.72
CA ALA A 12 24.76 -22.95 -46.98
C ALA A 12 23.89 -23.21 -45.73
N SER A 13 24.46 -22.95 -44.56
CA SER A 13 23.74 -22.95 -43.28
C SER A 13 22.62 -21.91 -43.30
N PRO A 14 21.37 -22.22 -42.89
CA PRO A 14 20.30 -21.24 -42.89
C PRO A 14 20.61 -20.18 -41.83
N GLN A 15 20.81 -18.92 -42.24
CA GLN A 15 20.83 -17.79 -41.32
C GLN A 15 19.44 -17.71 -40.67
N ARG A 16 19.35 -18.04 -39.36
CA ARG A 16 18.16 -17.79 -38.54
C ARG A 16 17.92 -16.28 -38.49
N GLN A 17 17.03 -15.77 -39.34
CA GLN A 17 16.51 -14.43 -39.18
C GLN A 17 15.69 -14.40 -37.89
N ALA A 18 16.12 -13.58 -36.93
CA ALA A 18 15.32 -13.31 -35.74
C ALA A 18 13.91 -12.86 -36.18
N PRO A 19 12.84 -13.42 -35.61
CA PRO A 19 11.49 -13.04 -36.00
C PRO A 19 11.31 -11.54 -35.77
N ARG A 20 10.84 -10.81 -36.79
CA ARG A 20 10.54 -9.39 -36.65
C ARG A 20 9.40 -9.26 -35.64
N LEU A 21 9.67 -8.60 -34.51
CA LEU A 21 8.69 -8.36 -33.46
C LEU A 21 7.48 -7.64 -34.07
N ASN A 22 6.29 -8.21 -33.86
CA ASN A 22 5.04 -7.68 -34.39
C ASN A 22 4.81 -6.26 -33.84
N GLU A 23 4.27 -5.34 -34.63
CA GLU A 23 3.97 -3.96 -34.19
C GLU A 23 3.02 -3.88 -32.97
N ARG A 24 2.21 -4.93 -32.75
CA ARG A 24 1.43 -5.10 -31.50
C ARG A 24 2.31 -5.28 -30.26
N ILE A 25 3.41 -6.01 -30.38
CA ILE A 25 4.39 -6.21 -29.31
C ILE A 25 5.12 -4.89 -29.05
N LEU A 26 5.54 -4.20 -30.11
CA LEU A 26 6.18 -2.89 -30.00
C LEU A 26 5.24 -1.81 -29.43
N SER A 27 3.95 -1.82 -29.79
CA SER A 27 2.96 -0.89 -29.22
C SER A 27 2.57 -1.23 -27.78
N SER A 28 2.61 -2.51 -27.38
CA SER A 28 2.49 -2.92 -25.97
C SER A 28 3.70 -2.53 -25.12
N LEU A 29 4.91 -2.53 -25.70
CA LEU A 29 6.14 -2.06 -25.06
C LEU A 29 6.23 -0.52 -25.02
N SER A 30 5.60 0.16 -25.97
CA SER A 30 5.57 1.63 -26.09
C SER A 30 4.61 2.30 -25.10
N ARG A 31 3.66 1.58 -24.49
CA ARG A 31 2.75 2.15 -23.48
C ARG A 31 3.20 1.72 -22.09
N ARG A 32 4.02 2.59 -21.49
CA ARG A 32 4.46 2.61 -20.08
C ARG A 32 5.46 1.51 -19.70
N SER A 33 6.74 1.75 -20.00
CA SER A 33 7.86 1.10 -19.31
C SER A 33 8.35 1.89 -18.09
N VAL A 34 7.49 2.71 -17.49
CA VAL A 34 7.78 3.36 -16.21
C VAL A 34 6.95 2.60 -15.18
N ALA A 35 7.60 2.10 -14.13
CA ALA A 35 6.90 1.47 -13.01
C ALA A 35 5.80 2.42 -12.54
N ALA A 36 4.57 1.92 -12.42
CA ALA A 36 3.43 2.73 -12.03
C ALA A 36 3.67 3.31 -10.62
N HIS A 37 3.48 4.62 -10.46
CA HIS A 37 3.63 5.30 -9.19
C HIS A 37 2.41 4.98 -8.30
N PRO A 38 2.59 4.31 -7.15
CA PRO A 38 1.47 3.79 -6.36
C PRO A 38 0.52 4.89 -5.86
N TRP A 39 1.02 6.11 -5.62
CA TRP A 39 0.17 7.23 -5.21
C TRP A 39 -0.57 7.91 -6.36
N HIS A 40 0.02 8.03 -7.55
CA HIS A 40 -0.55 8.86 -8.62
C HIS A 40 -1.24 8.04 -9.71
N ASP A 41 -0.68 6.88 -10.05
CA ASP A 41 -1.18 6.06 -11.15
C ASP A 41 -2.30 5.10 -10.72
N LEU A 42 -2.31 4.65 -9.46
CA LEU A 42 -3.37 3.79 -8.93
C LEU A 42 -4.65 4.60 -8.68
N GLU A 43 -5.80 4.07 -9.10
CA GLU A 43 -7.10 4.69 -8.85
C GLU A 43 -7.57 4.40 -7.42
N ILE A 44 -8.35 5.31 -6.83
CA ILE A 44 -8.99 5.12 -5.52
C ILE A 44 -9.87 3.86 -5.52
N GLY A 45 -10.42 3.47 -6.67
CA GLY A 45 -11.29 2.31 -6.84
C GLY A 45 -12.68 2.71 -7.34
N PRO A 46 -13.36 1.83 -8.08
CA PRO A 46 -14.65 2.15 -8.71
C PRO A 46 -15.80 2.31 -7.71
N ASP A 47 -15.69 1.68 -6.54
CA ASP A 47 -16.72 1.60 -5.50
C ASP A 47 -16.46 2.62 -4.35
N ALA A 48 -15.60 3.61 -4.60
CA ALA A 48 -15.30 4.65 -3.63
C ALA A 48 -16.54 5.57 -3.42
N PRO A 49 -16.78 6.08 -2.19
CA PRO A 49 -15.92 6.01 -1.01
C PRO A 49 -16.12 4.76 -0.14
N GLU A 50 -17.09 3.90 -0.44
CA GLU A 50 -17.46 2.76 0.41
C GLU A 50 -16.37 1.68 0.43
N ILE A 51 -15.82 1.36 -0.76
CA ILE A 51 -14.69 0.46 -0.92
C ILE A 51 -13.60 1.19 -1.69
N ILE A 52 -12.41 1.25 -1.09
CA ILE A 52 -11.24 1.96 -1.58
C ILE A 52 -10.06 1.01 -1.77
N ASN A 53 -9.19 1.33 -2.71
CA ASN A 53 -7.88 0.73 -2.83
C ASN A 53 -6.97 1.33 -1.77
N VAL A 54 -6.21 0.49 -1.08
CA VAL A 54 -5.22 0.90 -0.09
C VAL A 54 -3.89 0.25 -0.45
N VAL A 55 -2.84 1.06 -0.57
CA VAL A 55 -1.47 0.57 -0.78
C VAL A 55 -0.85 0.34 0.59
N ILE A 56 -0.41 -0.89 0.87
CA ILE A 56 0.15 -1.28 2.16
C ILE A 56 1.61 -0.86 2.22
N GLU A 57 1.98 -0.14 3.27
CA GLU A 57 3.36 0.20 3.58
C GLU A 57 3.91 -0.72 4.66
N ILE A 58 3.12 -1.01 5.69
CA ILE A 58 3.59 -1.74 6.87
C ILE A 58 2.71 -2.96 7.08
N SER A 59 3.34 -4.13 7.02
CA SER A 59 2.67 -5.40 7.32
C SER A 59 2.29 -5.48 8.79
N LYS A 60 1.13 -6.10 9.06
CA LYS A 60 0.75 -6.57 10.40
C LYS A 60 1.90 -7.34 11.07
N GLY A 61 2.17 -7.03 12.33
CA GLY A 61 3.23 -7.62 13.16
C GLY A 61 4.63 -7.05 12.90
N SER A 62 4.81 -6.16 11.92
CA SER A 62 6.11 -5.57 11.62
C SER A 62 6.51 -4.50 12.65
N LYS A 63 7.82 -4.42 12.92
CA LYS A 63 8.47 -3.29 13.60
C LYS A 63 9.14 -2.33 12.62
N VAL A 64 9.26 -2.71 11.35
CA VAL A 64 9.88 -1.87 10.34
C VAL A 64 8.82 -0.91 9.83
N LYS A 65 9.03 0.39 10.07
CA LYS A 65 8.25 1.46 9.48
C LYS A 65 8.78 1.70 8.09
N TYR A 66 8.01 1.26 7.10
CA TYR A 66 8.21 1.63 5.72
C TYR A 66 7.40 2.89 5.40
N GLU A 67 7.83 3.61 4.38
CA GLU A 67 7.19 4.81 3.86
C GLU A 67 7.25 4.82 2.33
N LEU A 68 6.26 5.42 1.70
CA LEU A 68 6.34 5.77 0.30
C LEU A 68 7.36 6.92 0.11
N ASP A 69 8.39 6.68 -0.70
CA ASP A 69 9.16 7.78 -1.27
C ASP A 69 8.39 8.43 -2.41
N LYS A 70 7.71 9.54 -2.10
CA LYS A 70 6.85 10.33 -3.03
C LYS A 70 7.53 10.72 -4.34
N LYS A 71 8.87 10.79 -4.39
CA LYS A 71 9.60 11.15 -5.60
C LYS A 71 9.79 9.98 -6.55
N THR A 72 10.07 8.79 -6.00
CA THR A 72 10.41 7.60 -6.80
C THR A 72 9.24 6.64 -6.94
N GLY A 73 8.23 6.73 -6.08
CA GLY A 73 7.13 5.79 -6.00
C GLY A 73 7.51 4.45 -5.34
N LEU A 74 8.71 4.35 -4.75
CA LEU A 74 9.20 3.13 -4.12
C LEU A 74 8.91 3.13 -2.63
N ILE A 75 8.74 1.93 -2.07
CA ILE A 75 8.68 1.73 -0.63
C ILE A 75 10.09 1.76 -0.06
N LYS A 76 10.32 2.68 0.88
CA LYS A 76 11.59 2.91 1.56
C LYS A 76 11.44 2.54 3.03
N VAL A 77 12.52 2.05 3.64
CA VAL A 77 12.59 1.91 5.10
C VAL A 77 12.83 3.30 5.69
N ASP A 78 11.88 3.79 6.51
CA ASP A 78 12.06 4.99 7.32
C ASP A 78 12.92 4.64 8.54
N ARG A 79 12.45 3.69 9.36
CA ARG A 79 13.13 3.26 10.60
C ARG A 79 12.61 1.93 11.11
N VAL A 80 13.35 1.34 12.06
CA VAL A 80 12.88 0.22 12.88
C VAL A 80 12.40 0.78 14.23
N LEU A 81 11.18 0.43 14.65
CA LEU A 81 10.64 0.82 15.94
C LEU A 81 11.50 0.25 17.07
N TYR A 82 12.00 1.13 17.94
CA TYR A 82 12.82 0.75 19.09
C TYR A 82 12.02 0.06 20.20
N SER A 83 10.74 0.40 20.33
CA SER A 83 9.88 -0.15 21.38
C SER A 83 9.50 -1.61 21.12
N SER A 84 8.88 -2.24 22.12
CA SER A 84 8.28 -3.57 21.96
C SER A 84 7.01 -3.56 21.09
N VAL A 85 6.58 -2.38 20.63
CA VAL A 85 5.35 -2.20 19.86
C VAL A 85 5.54 -2.71 18.42
N VAL A 86 4.49 -3.35 17.90
CA VAL A 86 4.37 -3.83 16.52
C VAL A 86 3.06 -3.30 15.95
N TYR A 87 2.98 -3.12 14.64
CA TYR A 87 1.72 -2.73 13.99
C TYR A 87 0.69 -3.86 14.14
N PRO A 88 -0.45 -3.67 14.83
CA PRO A 88 -1.41 -4.75 15.09
C PRO A 88 -2.18 -5.18 13.84
N HIS A 89 -2.22 -4.30 12.83
CA HIS A 89 -2.92 -4.47 11.56
C HIS A 89 -2.08 -3.91 10.41
N ASN A 90 -2.48 -4.20 9.17
CA ASN A 90 -1.76 -3.66 8.01
C ASN A 90 -1.99 -2.15 7.94
N TYR A 91 -0.95 -1.39 7.63
CA TYR A 91 -1.00 0.06 7.53
C TYR A 91 -0.60 0.50 6.14
N GLY A 92 -1.25 1.53 5.64
CA GLY A 92 -1.01 2.05 4.30
C GLY A 92 -1.77 3.33 4.05
N PHE A 93 -1.90 3.68 2.78
CA PHE A 93 -2.52 4.94 2.37
C PHE A 93 -3.47 4.77 1.18
N ILE A 94 -4.35 5.76 1.01
CA ILE A 94 -5.27 5.83 -0.13
C ILE A 94 -4.56 6.54 -1.30
N PRO A 95 -4.44 5.92 -2.49
CA PRO A 95 -3.86 6.56 -3.65
C PRO A 95 -4.69 7.79 -4.06
N ARG A 96 -4.07 8.77 -4.74
CA ARG A 96 -4.70 10.01 -5.21
C ARG A 96 -5.45 10.83 -4.15
N THR A 97 -5.06 10.72 -2.89
CA THR A 97 -5.50 11.61 -1.81
C THR A 97 -4.37 12.52 -1.37
N LEU A 98 -4.71 13.66 -0.76
CA LEU A 98 -3.75 14.62 -0.21
C LEU A 98 -4.38 15.26 1.04
N CYS A 99 -3.73 15.09 2.17
CA CYS A 99 -4.08 15.66 3.46
C CYS A 99 -3.36 17.01 3.70
N GLU A 100 -3.68 17.68 4.81
CA GLU A 100 -3.14 19.00 5.16
C GLU A 100 -1.62 18.98 5.41
N ASP A 101 -1.08 17.84 5.81
CA ASP A 101 0.34 17.54 6.01
C ASP A 101 1.11 17.25 4.69
N ASN A 102 0.44 17.32 3.54
CA ASN A 102 0.94 16.93 2.22
C ASN A 102 1.24 15.43 2.07
N ASP A 103 0.67 14.58 2.90
CA ASP A 103 0.71 13.13 2.79
C ASP A 103 -0.61 12.56 2.25
N PRO A 104 -0.60 11.36 1.65
CA PRO A 104 -1.85 10.67 1.34
C PRO A 104 -2.58 10.26 2.62
N MET A 105 -3.90 10.13 2.54
CA MET A 105 -4.74 9.73 3.67
C MET A 105 -4.36 8.34 4.18
N ASP A 106 -4.03 8.28 5.47
CA ASP A 106 -3.61 7.06 6.15
C ASP A 106 -4.78 6.12 6.46
N VAL A 107 -4.52 4.82 6.36
CA VAL A 107 -5.50 3.76 6.60
C VAL A 107 -4.88 2.61 7.39
N LEU A 108 -5.55 2.24 8.49
CA LEU A 108 -5.31 0.98 9.18
C LEU A 108 -6.32 -0.07 8.69
N VAL A 109 -5.82 -1.13 8.05
CA VAL A 109 -6.63 -2.20 7.46
C VAL A 109 -6.59 -3.45 8.33
N LEU A 110 -7.74 -3.78 8.92
CA LEU A 110 -7.97 -5.02 9.65
C LEU A 110 -8.10 -6.18 8.65
N MET A 111 -7.30 -7.23 8.88
CA MET A 111 -7.23 -8.46 8.08
C MET A 111 -6.63 -9.59 8.93
N GLN A 112 -6.93 -10.84 8.57
CA GLN A 112 -6.31 -12.03 9.17
C GLN A 112 -4.79 -12.04 8.96
N GLU A 113 -4.35 -11.89 7.72
CA GLU A 113 -2.96 -12.09 7.29
C GLU A 113 -2.18 -10.76 7.12
N PRO A 114 -0.84 -10.79 7.33
CA PRO A 114 0.02 -9.68 6.96
C PRO A 114 0.14 -9.57 5.45
N VAL A 115 0.15 -8.33 4.94
CA VAL A 115 0.31 -8.03 3.52
C VAL A 115 1.68 -7.44 3.27
N VAL A 116 2.33 -7.87 2.19
CA VAL A 116 3.68 -7.42 1.82
C VAL A 116 3.66 -5.91 1.47
N PRO A 117 4.65 -5.12 1.92
CA PRO A 117 4.74 -3.70 1.55
C PRO A 117 4.79 -3.49 0.04
N GLY A 118 4.09 -2.46 -0.43
CA GLY A 118 3.93 -2.12 -1.85
C GLY A 118 2.80 -2.86 -2.56
N CYS A 119 2.20 -3.89 -1.95
CA CYS A 119 0.96 -4.47 -2.46
C CYS A 119 -0.23 -3.55 -2.13
N PHE A 120 -1.26 -3.58 -2.96
CA PHE A 120 -2.53 -2.92 -2.67
C PHE A 120 -3.65 -3.94 -2.50
N LEU A 121 -4.70 -3.55 -1.77
CA LEU A 121 -5.90 -4.36 -1.54
C LEU A 121 -7.14 -3.47 -1.57
N ARG A 122 -8.32 -4.09 -1.63
CA ARG A 122 -9.60 -3.40 -1.45
C ARG A 122 -9.99 -3.39 0.02
N ALA A 123 -10.31 -2.23 0.55
CA ALA A 123 -10.70 -2.03 1.93
C ALA A 123 -12.02 -1.26 2.02
N ARG A 124 -12.88 -1.68 2.93
CA ARG A 124 -14.12 -0.98 3.29
C ARG A 124 -13.83 -0.07 4.48
N ALA A 125 -14.05 1.22 4.34
CA ALA A 125 -13.94 2.15 5.46
C ALA A 125 -15.09 1.89 6.46
N ILE A 126 -14.75 1.75 7.75
CA ILE A 126 -15.72 1.46 8.82
C ILE A 126 -15.67 2.49 9.95
N GLY A 127 -14.66 3.36 9.98
CA GLY A 127 -14.57 4.42 10.98
C GLY A 127 -13.44 5.39 10.70
N LEU A 128 -13.46 6.49 11.46
CA LEU A 128 -12.42 7.51 11.47
C LEU A 128 -11.86 7.60 12.89
N MET A 129 -10.54 7.68 13.00
CA MET A 129 -9.84 7.91 14.26
C MET A 129 -9.15 9.28 14.17
N PRO A 130 -9.75 10.33 14.76
CA PRO A 130 -9.14 11.65 14.77
C PRO A 130 -7.86 11.64 15.60
N MET A 131 -6.77 12.15 15.05
CA MET A 131 -5.52 12.35 15.78
C MET A 131 -4.95 13.75 15.54
N ILE A 132 -4.15 14.17 16.51
CA ILE A 132 -3.32 15.37 16.40
C ILE A 132 -1.88 14.87 16.53
N ASP A 133 -1.09 14.96 15.45
CA ASP A 133 0.34 14.68 15.47
C ASP A 133 1.11 16.00 15.37
N GLN A 134 1.96 16.28 16.36
CA GLN A 134 2.77 17.50 16.43
C GLN A 134 2.01 18.84 16.25
N GLY A 135 0.71 18.85 16.56
CA GLY A 135 -0.16 20.03 16.43
C GLY A 135 -0.89 20.14 15.09
N GLU A 136 -0.64 19.22 14.16
CA GLU A 136 -1.35 19.10 12.88
C GLU A 136 -2.40 17.98 12.97
N LYS A 137 -3.47 18.13 12.19
CA LYS A 137 -4.58 17.18 12.17
C LYS A 137 -4.21 16.00 11.28
N ASP A 138 -4.13 14.82 11.88
CA ASP A 138 -3.70 13.57 11.22
C ASP A 138 -4.78 12.51 11.44
N ASP A 139 -5.95 12.71 10.80
CA ASP A 139 -7.03 11.76 10.90
C ASP A 139 -6.67 10.45 10.19
N LYS A 140 -6.93 9.31 10.83
CA LYS A 140 -6.65 7.99 10.24
C LYS A 140 -7.94 7.24 9.98
N ILE A 141 -8.06 6.65 8.79
CA ILE A 141 -9.22 5.80 8.46
C ILE A 141 -8.99 4.41 9.03
N ILE A 142 -10.04 3.86 9.65
CA ILE A 142 -10.09 2.45 10.05
C ILE A 142 -10.93 1.70 9.02
N ALA A 143 -10.34 0.66 8.45
CA ALA A 143 -10.96 -0.12 7.38
C ALA A 143 -10.79 -1.63 7.61
N VAL A 144 -11.63 -2.43 6.95
CA VAL A 144 -11.50 -3.90 6.88
C VAL A 144 -11.22 -4.33 5.46
N CYS A 145 -10.46 -5.40 5.27
CA CYS A 145 -10.26 -5.94 3.93
C CYS A 145 -11.60 -6.43 3.35
N ALA A 146 -11.99 -5.91 2.19
CA ALA A 146 -13.26 -6.25 1.53
C ALA A 146 -13.28 -7.70 1.01
N ASP A 147 -12.10 -8.28 0.81
CA ASP A 147 -11.89 -9.61 0.25
C ASP A 147 -11.61 -10.68 1.32
N ASP A 148 -11.49 -10.30 2.60
CA ASP A 148 -11.25 -11.22 3.72
C ASP A 148 -12.58 -11.68 4.35
N PRO A 149 -12.96 -12.98 4.23
CA PRO A 149 -14.22 -13.49 4.76
C PRO A 149 -14.42 -13.27 6.26
N GLU A 150 -13.34 -13.18 7.04
CA GLU A 150 -13.38 -13.01 8.49
C GLU A 150 -13.87 -11.65 8.91
N VAL A 151 -13.52 -10.60 8.15
CA VAL A 151 -13.73 -9.21 8.58
C VAL A 151 -14.61 -8.41 7.63
N ARG A 152 -14.85 -8.88 6.40
CA ARG A 152 -15.65 -8.16 5.38
C ARG A 152 -17.09 -7.86 5.80
N HIS A 153 -17.60 -8.55 6.81
CA HIS A 153 -18.95 -8.39 7.32
C HIS A 153 -19.11 -7.16 8.23
N TYR A 154 -17.99 -6.59 8.70
CA TYR A 154 -18.02 -5.34 9.46
C TYR A 154 -18.27 -4.15 8.54
N THR A 155 -19.27 -3.35 8.89
CA THR A 155 -19.66 -2.13 8.17
C THR A 155 -19.48 -0.87 9.00
N ASP A 156 -19.31 -1.01 10.31
CA ASP A 156 -19.15 0.10 11.25
C ASP A 156 -18.18 -0.28 12.36
N ILE A 157 -17.36 0.67 12.81
CA ILE A 157 -16.35 0.48 13.85
C ILE A 157 -16.93 -0.03 15.18
N SER A 158 -18.18 0.31 15.50
CA SER A 158 -18.88 -0.16 16.71
C SER A 158 -19.16 -1.67 16.72
N GLN A 159 -19.10 -2.32 15.56
CA GLN A 159 -19.30 -3.77 15.44
C GLN A 159 -18.04 -4.57 15.80
N LEU A 160 -16.87 -3.90 15.88
CA LEU A 160 -15.64 -4.56 16.28
C LEU A 160 -15.68 -4.96 17.77
N PRO A 161 -15.06 -6.10 18.14
CA PRO A 161 -14.93 -6.48 19.54
C PRO A 161 -14.28 -5.35 20.37
N PRO A 162 -14.79 -5.02 21.58
CA PRO A 162 -14.27 -3.89 22.37
C PRO A 162 -12.76 -3.95 22.62
N HIS A 163 -12.22 -5.16 22.81
CA HIS A 163 -10.79 -5.39 22.97
C HIS A 163 -9.97 -4.97 21.73
N ARG A 164 -10.49 -5.16 20.51
CA ARG A 164 -9.82 -4.73 19.26
C ARG A 164 -9.71 -3.22 19.17
N LEU A 165 -10.76 -2.51 19.55
CA LEU A 165 -10.76 -1.05 19.59
C LEU A 165 -9.74 -0.51 20.60
N GLN A 166 -9.63 -1.17 21.76
CA GLN A 166 -8.63 -0.81 22.76
C GLN A 166 -7.21 -1.08 22.28
N GLU A 167 -6.97 -2.21 21.60
CA GLU A 167 -5.67 -2.55 20.99
C GLU A 167 -5.23 -1.49 19.96
N ILE A 168 -6.13 -1.10 19.04
CA ILE A 168 -5.86 -0.06 18.03
C ILE A 168 -5.55 1.28 18.70
N ARG A 169 -6.40 1.71 19.64
CA ARG A 169 -6.19 2.95 20.38
C ARG A 169 -4.84 2.94 21.09
N ARG A 170 -4.53 1.86 21.80
CA ARG A 170 -3.29 1.74 22.57
C ARG A 170 -2.07 1.77 21.67
N PHE A 171 -2.13 1.11 20.51
CA PHE A 171 -1.06 1.14 19.53
C PHE A 171 -0.71 2.56 19.09
N PHE A 172 -1.71 3.38 18.72
CA PHE A 172 -1.47 4.75 18.30
C PHE A 172 -1.03 5.66 19.45
N GLU A 173 -1.55 5.44 20.66
CA GLU A 173 -1.03 6.10 21.87
C GLU A 173 0.46 5.78 22.10
N ASP A 174 0.87 4.52 21.93
CA ASP A 174 2.24 4.08 22.22
C ASP A 174 3.25 4.40 21.11
N CYS A 175 2.83 4.32 19.84
CA CYS A 175 3.71 4.58 18.69
C CYS A 175 3.90 6.07 18.39
N ILE A 176 2.91 6.92 18.68
CA ILE A 176 2.95 8.37 18.40
C ILE A 176 3.42 9.16 19.64
N LEU A 177 3.95 8.51 20.67
CA LEU A 177 4.44 9.18 21.88
C LEU A 177 5.67 10.06 21.64
N LEU A 178 5.46 11.30 21.17
CA LEU A 178 6.04 12.56 21.67
C LEU A 178 5.54 13.77 20.84
N LEU A 179 4.32 14.23 21.11
CA LEU A 179 3.95 15.63 21.37
C LEU A 179 2.42 15.75 21.51
N PHE A 180 1.92 15.48 22.71
CA PHE A 180 0.76 16.10 23.38
C PHE A 180 0.21 15.10 24.40
N TRP A 181 0.97 14.94 25.49
CA TRP A 181 0.34 14.53 26.73
C TRP A 181 -0.83 15.50 27.03
N PHE A 182 -2.04 14.94 27.17
CA PHE A 182 -3.02 15.38 28.17
C PHE A 182 -4.00 16.55 27.92
N LYS A 183 -4.50 16.85 26.71
CA LYS A 183 -5.53 17.93 26.58
C LYS A 183 -6.99 17.53 26.35
N ILE A 184 -7.32 16.33 25.89
CA ILE A 184 -8.73 15.97 25.61
C ILE A 184 -9.40 15.14 26.72
N LEU A 185 -8.65 14.42 27.56
CA LEU A 185 -9.26 13.60 28.61
C LEU A 185 -9.53 14.33 29.94
N LEU A 186 -8.93 15.51 30.17
CA LEU A 186 -9.13 16.27 31.42
C LEU A 186 -10.32 17.25 31.38
N GLU A 187 -10.75 17.74 30.20
CA GLU A 187 -11.90 18.66 30.13
C GLU A 187 -13.26 17.95 30.22
N PHE A 188 -13.30 16.62 30.02
CA PHE A 188 -14.52 15.83 30.19
C PHE A 188 -14.78 15.40 31.64
N LEU A 189 -13.76 15.46 32.51
CA LEU A 189 -13.88 15.14 33.94
C LEU A 189 -13.99 16.37 34.85
N SER A 190 -13.93 17.59 34.30
CA SER A 190 -14.17 18.85 35.03
C SER A 190 -15.58 19.43 34.81
N LEU A 191 -16.44 18.72 34.08
CA LEU A 191 -17.86 19.08 33.84
C LEU A 191 -18.84 18.05 34.44
N LEU A 192 -18.35 17.22 35.36
CA LEU A 192 -19.10 16.46 36.37
C LEU A 192 -18.53 16.78 37.75
#